data_AF-A0A3B8WH51-F1
#
_entry.id   AF-A0A3B8WH51-F1
#
_cell.length_a   1.000
_cell.length_b   1.000
_cell.length_c   1.000
_cell.angle_alpha   90.00
_cell.angle_beta   90.00
_cell.angle_gamma   90.00
#
_symmetry.space_group_name_H-M   'P 1'
#
loop_
_entity.id
_entity.type
_entity.pdbx_description
1 polymer ?
#
loop_
_entity_poly.entity_id
_entity_poly.type
_entity_poly.pdbx_seq_one_letter_code
_entity_poly.pdbx_strand_id
1 'polypeptide(L)'
;LLMDEPFGALDALTRAHLQDSLMEIQQELNNTVIMITHDVDEAVLLSDRIIMMTNGPAATVGEDLHIDLPRPRNRVALADDVKYVHYRQEVLSFLYEKQRKLESLNSRRGSNAKPEAPAAKHSASA
;
A
#
# COMPACT_ATOMS: atom_id res chain seq x y z
N LEU A 1 18.91 7.71 2.67
CA LEU A 1 18.61 6.50 3.46
C LEU A 1 17.54 5.72 2.73
N LEU A 2 17.72 4.40 2.54
CA LEU A 2 16.70 3.51 1.97
C LEU A 2 16.29 2.51 3.03
N MET A 3 15.00 2.35 3.28
CA MET A 3 14.46 1.44 4.30
C MET A 3 13.35 0.59 3.71
N ASP A 4 13.38 -0.71 4.00
CA ASP A 4 12.36 -1.66 3.58
C ASP A 4 11.65 -2.19 4.82
N GLU A 5 10.39 -1.79 5.02
CA GLU A 5 9.54 -2.19 6.16
C GLU A 5 10.22 -2.02 7.54
N PRO A 6 10.82 -0.85 7.86
CA PRO A 6 11.72 -0.71 9.01
C PRO A 6 11.03 -0.89 10.37
N PHE A 7 9.70 -0.74 10.44
CA PHE A 7 8.94 -0.74 11.68
C PHE A 7 7.93 -1.89 11.80
N GLY A 8 7.81 -2.75 10.77
CA GLY A 8 6.75 -3.76 10.68
C GLY A 8 6.81 -4.83 11.77
N ALA A 9 8.00 -5.13 12.30
CA ALA A 9 8.21 -6.17 13.31
C ALA A 9 8.16 -5.65 14.76
N LEU A 10 7.81 -4.38 14.97
CA LEU A 10 7.90 -3.72 16.27
C LEU A 10 6.54 -3.64 16.98
N ASP A 11 6.59 -3.60 18.31
CA ASP A 11 5.43 -3.22 19.11
C ASP A 11 5.12 -1.72 18.95
N ALA A 12 3.91 -1.31 19.34
CA ALA A 12 3.41 0.03 19.09
C ALA A 12 4.24 1.14 19.76
N LEU A 13 4.76 0.92 20.97
CA LEU A 13 5.52 1.94 21.69
C LEU A 13 6.92 2.07 21.13
N THR A 14 7.59 0.95 20.87
CA THR A 14 8.92 0.94 20.24
C THR A 14 8.87 1.53 18.84
N ARG A 15 7.85 1.16 18.05
CA ARG A 15 7.60 1.77 16.73
C ARG A 15 7.44 3.28 16.83
N ALA A 16 6.57 3.74 17.73
CA ALA A 16 6.34 5.17 17.93
C ALA A 16 7.64 5.93 18.23
N HIS A 17 8.46 5.39 19.14
CA HIS A 17 9.73 6.00 19.52
C HIS A 17 10.72 6.09 18.35
N LEU A 18 10.89 5.00 17.59
CA LEU A 18 11.84 4.98 16.48
C LEU A 18 11.39 5.85 15.30
N GLN A 19 10.08 5.98 15.07
CA GLN A 19 9.53 6.93 14.10
C GLN A 19 9.86 8.38 14.48
N ASP A 20 9.69 8.73 15.76
CA ASP A 20 10.01 10.06 16.27
C ASP A 20 11.52 10.34 16.11
N SER A 21 12.38 9.38 16.48
CA SER A 21 13.84 9.49 16.27
C SER A 21 14.23 9.61 14.79
N LEU A 22 13.56 8.87 13.89
CA LEU A 22 13.81 8.98 12.45
C LEU A 22 13.51 10.41 11.96
N MET A 23 12.40 10.99 12.41
CA MET A 23 12.03 12.36 12.05
C MET A 23 13.04 13.39 12.58
N GLU A 24 13.48 13.25 13.82
CA GLU A 24 14.49 14.13 14.43
C GLU A 24 15.81 14.07 13.66
N ILE A 25 16.31 12.86 13.39
CA ILE A 25 17.57 12.65 12.66
C ILE A 25 17.46 13.18 11.22
N GLN A 26 16.34 12.92 10.54
CA GLN A 26 16.12 13.42 9.19
C GLN A 26 16.09 14.95 9.16
N GLN A 27 15.46 15.59 10.15
CA GLN A 27 15.39 17.04 10.28
C GLN A 27 16.76 17.66 10.58
N GLU A 28 17.59 16.99 11.39
CA GLU A 28 18.95 17.45 11.70
C GLU A 28 19.91 17.29 10.51
N LEU A 29 19.89 16.12 9.86
CA LEU A 29 20.82 15.80 8.77
C LEU A 29 20.36 16.28 7.39
N ASN A 30 19.09 16.69 7.27
CA ASN A 30 18.41 17.11 6.05
C ASN A 30 18.63 16.14 4.87
N ASN A 31 18.66 14.84 5.18
CA ASN A 31 18.90 13.79 4.20
C ASN A 31 17.60 13.34 3.53
N THR A 32 17.71 12.79 2.31
CA THR A 32 16.58 12.16 1.64
C THR A 32 16.39 10.75 2.17
N VAL A 33 15.19 10.45 2.65
CA VAL A 33 14.78 9.14 3.13
C VAL A 33 13.72 8.57 2.18
N ILE A 34 13.94 7.35 1.71
CA ILE A 34 12.95 6.58 0.97
C ILE A 34 12.64 5.35 1.83
N MET A 35 11.36 5.13 2.09
CA MET A 35 10.88 4.03 2.90
C MET A 35 9.78 3.29 2.17
N ILE A 36 9.80 1.97 2.27
CA ILE A 36 8.69 1.09 1.89
C ILE A 36 7.97 0.74 3.20
N THR A 37 6.65 0.92 3.22
CA THR A 37 5.79 0.52 4.34
C THR A 37 4.44 0.05 3.81
N HIS A 38 3.86 -0.90 4.52
CA HIS A 38 2.47 -1.33 4.33
C HIS A 38 1.50 -0.62 5.30
N ASP A 39 2.01 0.21 6.21
CA ASP A 39 1.21 0.96 7.18
C ASP A 39 0.86 2.36 6.65
N VAL A 40 -0.43 2.64 6.56
CA VAL A 40 -0.96 3.91 6.05
C VAL A 40 -0.62 5.07 6.99
N ASP A 41 -0.72 4.86 8.30
CA ASP A 41 -0.50 5.90 9.28
C ASP A 41 0.99 6.31 9.28
N GLU A 42 1.90 5.35 9.08
CA GLU A 42 3.33 5.61 8.86
C GLU A 42 3.59 6.43 7.61
N ALA A 43 2.98 6.03 6.48
CA ALA A 43 3.20 6.68 5.20
C ALA A 43 2.83 8.17 5.26
N VAL A 44 1.67 8.49 5.85
CA VAL A 44 1.19 9.87 6.00
C VAL A 44 2.01 10.63 7.05
N LEU A 45 2.34 10.02 8.18
CA LEU A 45 3.09 10.67 9.25
C LEU A 45 4.50 11.05 8.81
N LEU A 46 5.22 10.13 8.16
CA LEU A 46 6.65 10.27 7.91
C LEU A 46 7.00 10.91 6.57
N SER A 47 6.10 10.92 5.60
CA SER A 47 6.45 11.24 4.20
C SER A 47 5.93 12.59 3.74
N ASP A 48 6.71 13.30 2.93
CA ASP A 48 6.23 14.50 2.20
C ASP A 48 5.63 14.11 0.83
N ARG A 49 5.91 12.90 0.36
CA ARG A 49 5.37 12.29 -0.86
C ARG A 49 5.16 10.80 -0.65
N ILE A 50 4.02 10.28 -1.09
CA ILE A 50 3.66 8.87 -1.02
C ILE A 50 3.46 8.37 -2.45
N ILE A 51 4.29 7.40 -2.85
CA ILE A 51 4.15 6.73 -4.14
C ILE A 51 3.43 5.41 -3.91
N MET A 52 2.18 5.34 -4.36
CA MET A 52 1.37 4.14 -4.23
C MET A 52 1.55 3.25 -5.46
N MET A 53 1.84 1.98 -5.24
CA MET A 53 2.09 1.01 -6.30
C MET A 53 0.83 0.18 -6.61
N THR A 54 0.72 -0.27 -7.85
CA THR A 54 -0.29 -1.26 -8.25
C THR A 54 0.15 -2.67 -7.83
N ASN A 55 -0.79 -3.59 -7.64
CA ASN A 55 -0.48 -4.94 -7.16
C ASN A 55 0.00 -5.88 -8.28
N GLY A 56 0.76 -6.90 -7.89
CA GLY A 56 1.10 -8.06 -8.72
C GLY A 56 2.54 -8.03 -9.27
N PRO A 57 2.95 -9.09 -9.99
CA PRO A 57 4.34 -9.25 -10.48
C PRO A 57 4.77 -8.22 -11.54
N ALA A 58 3.83 -7.43 -12.07
CA ALA A 58 4.07 -6.31 -12.97
C ALA A 58 3.59 -4.99 -12.35
N ALA A 59 3.82 -4.83 -11.04
CA ALA A 59 3.48 -3.62 -10.30
C ALA A 59 4.10 -2.38 -10.96
N THR A 60 3.28 -1.35 -11.12
CA THR A 60 3.66 -0.04 -11.63
C THR A 60 3.35 1.02 -10.59
N VAL A 61 3.89 2.22 -10.76
CA VAL A 61 3.40 3.38 -10.02
C VAL A 61 1.92 3.59 -10.39
N GLY A 62 1.07 3.65 -9.37
CA GLY A 62 -0.37 3.88 -9.51
C GLY A 62 -0.73 5.35 -9.28
N GLU A 63 -0.23 5.93 -8.19
CA GLU A 63 -0.55 7.31 -7.80
C GLU A 63 0.61 7.94 -7.03
N ASP A 64 0.79 9.25 -7.19
CA ASP A 64 1.79 10.08 -6.49
C ASP A 64 1.04 11.12 -5.67
N LEU A 65 1.02 10.93 -4.36
CA LEU A 65 0.32 11.78 -3.42
C LEU A 65 1.31 12.69 -2.70
N HIS A 66 1.09 14.00 -2.79
CA HIS A 66 1.87 15.00 -2.06
C HIS A 66 1.21 15.35 -0.72
N ILE A 67 2.00 15.30 0.36
CA ILE A 67 1.54 15.52 1.74
C ILE A 67 1.97 16.91 2.21
N ASP A 68 1.04 17.87 2.14
CA ASP A 68 1.22 19.23 2.65
C ASP A 68 0.81 19.31 4.13
N LEU A 69 1.61 18.65 4.97
CA LEU A 69 1.53 18.72 6.43
C LEU A 69 2.80 19.37 6.99
N PRO A 70 2.68 20.44 7.80
CA PRO A 70 3.83 21.15 8.33
C PRO A 70 4.66 20.24 9.27
N ARG A 71 5.97 20.43 9.24
CA ARG A 71 6.92 19.82 10.18
C ARG A 71 7.17 20.80 11.35
N PRO A 72 7.34 20.33 12.60
CA PRO A 72 7.37 18.94 13.04
C PRO A 72 5.97 18.32 13.15
N ARG A 73 5.84 17.05 12.77
CA ARG A 73 4.58 16.32 12.79
C ARG A 73 4.43 15.56 14.11
N ASN A 74 3.51 15.98 14.96
CA ASN A 74 3.22 15.29 16.20
C ASN A 74 1.99 14.40 16.03
N ARG A 75 2.14 13.10 16.25
CA ARG A 75 1.07 12.10 16.09
C ARG A 75 -0.18 12.42 16.91
N VAL A 76 -0.04 12.91 18.14
CA VAL A 76 -1.19 13.25 19.00
C VAL A 76 -1.88 14.51 18.48
N ALA A 77 -1.12 15.52 18.06
CA ALA A 77 -1.68 16.75 17.51
C ALA A 77 -2.35 16.55 16.14
N LEU A 78 -1.82 15.62 15.32
CA LEU A 78 -2.34 15.31 13.99
C LEU A 78 -3.52 14.34 13.99
N ALA A 79 -3.80 13.66 15.10
CA ALA A 79 -4.87 12.67 15.18
C ALA A 79 -6.24 13.25 14.78
N ASP A 80 -6.48 14.51 15.13
CA ASP A 80 -7.72 15.23 14.81
C ASP A 80 -7.56 16.24 13.66
N ASP A 81 -6.39 16.26 12.99
CA ASP A 81 -6.13 17.17 11.87
C ASP A 81 -6.90 16.72 10.62
N VAL A 82 -7.69 17.64 10.05
CA VAL A 82 -8.55 17.37 8.89
C VAL A 82 -7.74 16.97 7.65
N LYS A 83 -6.58 17.59 7.43
CA LYS A 83 -5.71 17.22 6.30
C LYS A 83 -5.10 15.84 6.52
N TYR A 84 -4.67 15.52 7.75
CA TYR A 84 -4.13 14.19 8.06
C TYR A 84 -5.16 13.10 7.79
N VAL A 85 -6.39 13.27 8.28
CA VAL A 85 -7.50 12.34 8.03
C VAL A 85 -7.80 12.23 6.53
N HIS A 86 -7.78 13.34 5.80
CA HIS A 86 -8.01 13.35 4.36
C HIS A 86 -6.95 12.55 3.59
N TYR A 87 -5.66 12.77 3.85
CA TYR A 87 -4.59 12.01 3.19
C TYR A 87 -4.66 10.51 3.50
N ARG A 88 -4.98 10.17 4.75
CA ARG A 88 -5.21 8.78 5.15
C ARG A 88 -6.35 8.14 4.35
N GLN A 89 -7.45 8.88 4.14
CA GLN A 89 -8.57 8.42 3.33
C GLN A 89 -8.21 8.23 1.86
N GLU A 90 -7.38 9.10 1.28
CA GLU A 90 -6.94 8.95 -0.11
C GLU A 90 -6.11 7.67 -0.30
N VAL A 91 -5.14 7.44 0.59
CA VAL A 91 -4.32 6.22 0.56
C VAL A 91 -5.19 4.97 0.74
N LEU A 92 -6.10 4.96 1.71
CA LEU A 92 -7.01 3.82 1.92
C LEU A 92 -7.91 3.59 0.70
N SER A 93 -8.46 4.67 0.12
CA SER A 93 -9.34 4.59 -1.05
C SER A 93 -8.62 3.95 -2.23
N PHE A 94 -7.38 4.37 -2.50
CA PHE A 94 -6.53 3.77 -3.53
C PHE A 94 -6.34 2.27 -3.29
N LEU A 95 -5.94 1.87 -2.08
CA LEU A 95 -5.69 0.47 -1.74
C LEU A 95 -6.94 -0.41 -1.93
N TYR A 96 -8.11 0.06 -1.47
CA TYR A 96 -9.38 -0.66 -1.62
C TYR A 96 -9.88 -0.76 -3.07
N GLU A 97 -9.75 0.32 -3.86
CA GLU A 97 -10.15 0.30 -5.26
C GLU A 97 -9.33 -0.72 -6.08
N LYS A 98 -8.03 -0.79 -5.83
CA LYS A 98 -7.16 -1.75 -6.53
C LYS A 98 -7.42 -3.18 -6.07
N GLN A 99 -7.67 -3.44 -4.79
CA GLN A 99 -8.03 -4.77 -4.31
C GLN A 99 -9.31 -5.29 -4.97
N ARG A 100 -10.38 -4.48 -5.02
CA ARG A 100 -11.65 -4.86 -5.68
C ARG A 100 -11.48 -5.16 -7.17
N LYS A 101 -10.65 -4.37 -7.87
CA LYS A 101 -10.41 -4.58 -9.30
C LYS A 101 -9.73 -5.93 -9.56
N LEU A 102 -8.83 -6.38 -8.69
CA LEU A 102 -8.20 -7.70 -8.79
C LEU A 102 -9.16 -8.85 -8.53
N GLU A 103 -9.99 -8.75 -7.49
CA GLU A 103 -11.03 -9.76 -7.22
C GLU A 103 -11.96 -9.93 -8.43
N SER A 104 -12.33 -8.83 -9.09
CA SER A 104 -13.15 -8.86 -10.30
C SER A 104 -12.45 -9.45 -11.54
N LEU A 105 -11.13 -9.29 -11.66
CA LEU A 105 -10.34 -9.85 -12.76
C LEU A 105 -10.07 -11.34 -12.55
N ASN A 106 -9.79 -11.75 -11.31
CA ASN A 106 -9.56 -13.13 -10.95
C ASN A 106 -10.84 -13.96 -11.05
N SER A 107 -12.01 -13.41 -10.68
CA SER A 107 -13.29 -14.09 -10.84
C SER A 107 -13.65 -14.35 -12.32
N ARG A 108 -13.34 -13.40 -13.22
CA ARG A 108 -13.52 -13.58 -14.68
C ARG A 108 -12.57 -14.61 -15.30
N ARG A 109 -11.33 -14.73 -14.78
CA ARG A 109 -10.40 -15.81 -15.20
C ARG A 109 -10.85 -17.18 -14.71
N GLY A 110 -11.48 -17.27 -13.54
CA GLY A 110 -12.01 -18.52 -12.99
C GLY A 110 -13.26 -19.03 -13.72
N SER A 111 -14.12 -18.14 -14.25
CA SER A 111 -15.37 -18.53 -14.91
C SER A 111 -15.23 -18.94 -16.38
N ASN A 112 -14.10 -18.67 -17.03
CA ASN A 112 -13.86 -19.02 -18.44
C ASN A 112 -13.27 -20.44 -18.65
N ALA A 113 -13.26 -21.28 -17.60
CA ALA A 113 -12.81 -22.66 -17.70
C ALA A 113 -14.01 -23.65 -17.85
N LYS A 114 -14.34 -23.94 -19.13
CA LYS A 114 -15.08 -25.12 -19.69
C LYS A 114 -16.62 -25.13 -19.63
N PRO A 115 -17.29 -25.66 -20.69
CA PRO A 115 -17.12 -27.05 -21.16
C PRO A 115 -17.02 -27.25 -22.68
N GLU A 116 -16.19 -28.20 -23.12
CA GLU A 116 -16.37 -28.83 -24.44
C GLU A 116 -16.21 -30.35 -24.30
N ALA A 117 -17.34 -31.03 -24.43
CA ALA A 117 -17.49 -32.40 -24.92
C ALA A 117 -18.70 -32.35 -25.87
N PRO A 118 -18.71 -33.13 -26.96
CA PRO A 118 -19.41 -34.40 -26.84
C PRO A 118 -18.81 -35.59 -27.62
N ALA A 119 -19.22 -36.76 -27.12
CA ALA A 119 -19.15 -38.13 -27.61
C ALA A 119 -18.93 -38.42 -29.11
N ALA A 120 -18.13 -39.46 -29.37
CA ALA A 120 -18.34 -40.37 -30.50
C ALA A 120 -18.47 -41.81 -29.96
N LYS A 121 -19.72 -42.32 -29.94
CA LYS A 121 -20.04 -43.75 -29.97
C LYS A 121 -20.05 -44.18 -31.44
N HIS A 122 -19.42 -45.30 -31.77
CA HIS A 122 -19.79 -46.30 -32.81
C HIS A 122 -18.57 -47.25 -32.96
N SER A 123 -18.58 -48.45 -32.36
CA SER A 123 -19.24 -49.70 -32.78
C SER A 123 -18.29 -50.65 -33.53
N ALA A 124 -17.88 -51.71 -32.81
CA ALA A 124 -17.76 -53.12 -33.21
C ALA A 124 -17.10 -53.58 -34.53
N SER A 125 -16.32 -54.65 -34.36
CA SER A 125 -16.27 -55.88 -35.17
C SER A 125 -15.06 -56.07 -36.11
N ALA A 126 -14.11 -56.91 -35.69
CA ALA A 126 -13.73 -58.21 -36.28
C ALA A 126 -12.37 -58.66 -35.73
#